data_AF-A0A1Z9CFF0-F1
#
_entry.id   AF-A0A1Z9CFF0-F1
#
_cell.length_a   1.000
_cell.length_b   1.000
_cell.length_c   1.000
_cell.angle_alpha   90.00
_cell.angle_beta   90.00
_cell.angle_gamma   90.00
#
_symmetry.space_group_name_H-M   'P 1'
#
loop_
_entity.id
_entity.type
_entity.pdbx_description
1 polymer ?
#
loop_
_entity_poly.entity_id
_entity_poly.type
_entity_poly.pdbx_seq_one_letter_code
_entity_poly.pdbx_strand_id
1 'polypeptide(L)' 'MDLSSWHLPPIFKWLATNGNISENEMLKTFNCGIGMTVICSEYCKDEVFSLLEKNGENPTIIGEVTNTNKVHYFGDLI' A
#
# COMPACT_ATOMS: atom_id res chain seq x y z
N MET A 1 2.92 -2.89 -7.47
CA MET A 1 2.07 -2.29 -6.45
C MET A 1 1.19 -1.26 -7.13
N ASP A 2 -0.12 -1.39 -6.94
CA ASP A 2 -1.11 -0.46 -7.48
C ASP A 2 -1.32 0.67 -6.48
N LEU A 3 -0.82 1.87 -6.78
CA LEU A 3 -0.92 3.03 -5.90
C LEU A 3 -2.35 3.53 -5.72
N SER A 4 -3.27 3.13 -6.61
CA SER A 4 -4.68 3.53 -6.55
C SER A 4 -5.54 2.59 -5.70
N SER A 5 -4.97 1.51 -5.16
CA SER A 5 -5.75 0.47 -4.47
C SER A 5 -6.07 0.79 -3.00
N TRP A 6 -5.45 1.81 -2.41
CA TRP A 6 -5.79 2.28 -1.07
C TRP A 6 -5.87 3.81 -1.01
N HIS A 7 -6.49 4.31 0.06
CA HIS A 7 -6.61 5.75 0.29
C HIS A 7 -5.38 6.30 1.01
N LEU A 8 -4.70 7.28 0.41
CA LEU A 8 -3.64 8.03 1.07
C LEU A 8 -4.20 8.85 2.25
N PRO A 9 -3.76 8.61 3.50
CA PRO A 9 -4.26 9.38 4.63
C PRO A 9 -4.03 10.90 4.44
N PRO A 10 -4.99 11.77 4.80
CA PRO A 10 -4.94 13.21 4.49
C PRO A 10 -3.67 13.92 4.98
N ILE A 11 -3.07 13.45 6.09
CA ILE A 11 -1.84 14.01 6.63
C ILE A 11 -0.66 13.87 5.66
N PHE A 12 -0.57 12.77 4.90
CA PHE A 12 0.48 12.58 3.90
C PHE A 12 0.26 13.44 2.67
N LYS A 13 -1.00 13.63 2.25
CA LYS A 13 -1.33 14.58 1.16
C LYS A 13 -0.99 16.01 1.56
N TRP A 14 -1.33 16.41 2.79
CA TRP A 14 -0.93 17.71 3.34
C TRP A 14 0.60 17.86 3.39
N LEU A 15 1.31 16.83 3.86
CA LEU A 15 2.76 16.83 3.97
C LEU A 15 3.44 16.95 2.60
N ALA A 16 2.99 16.19 1.60
CA ALA A 16 3.54 16.24 0.25
C ALA A 16 3.38 17.63 -0.36
N THR A 17 2.18 18.22 -0.26
CA THR A 17 1.87 19.55 -0.80
C THR A 17 2.66 20.65 -0.09
N ASN A 18 2.66 20.67 1.24
CA ASN A 18 3.31 21.76 2.01
C ASN A 18 4.82 21.62 2.08
N GLY A 19 5.34 20.39 2.05
CA GLY A 19 6.77 20.10 2.02
C GLY A 19 7.38 20.11 0.61
N ASN A 20 6.55 20.28 -0.43
CA ASN A 20 6.96 20.15 -1.83
C ASN A 20 7.71 18.83 -2.11
N ILE A 21 7.19 17.73 -1.56
CA ILE A 21 7.79 16.39 -1.65
C ILE A 21 7.15 15.63 -2.81
N SER A 22 7.97 15.12 -3.73
CA SER A 22 7.48 14.29 -4.83
C SER A 22 6.90 12.96 -4.32
N GLU A 23 5.98 12.36 -5.07
CA GLU A 23 5.38 11.06 -4.75
C GLU A 23 6.44 9.96 -4.54
N ASN A 24 7.48 9.93 -5.37
CA ASN A 24 8.58 8.97 -5.24
C ASN A 24 9.33 9.12 -3.90
N GLU A 25 9.55 10.35 -3.42
CA GLU A 25 10.20 10.58 -2.13
C GLU A 25 9.26 10.30 -0.96
N MET A 26 7.95 10.53 -1.14
CA MET A 26 6.93 10.13 -0.18
C MET A 26 6.94 8.61 0.03
N LEU A 27 6.89 7.83 -1.06
CA LEU A 27 6.87 6.37 -1.03
C LEU A 27 8.18 5.74 -0.50
N LYS A 28 9.32 6.41 -0.69
CA LYS A 28 10.62 5.93 -0.15
C LYS A 28 10.76 6.16 1.35
N THR A 29 10.12 7.20 1.88
CA THR A 29 10.37 7.66 3.26
C THR A 29 9.24 7.29 4.20
N PHE A 30 8.01 7.28 3.72
CA PHE A 30 6.81 7.09 4.53
C PHE A 30 6.05 5.84 4.08
N ASN A 31 5.25 5.32 5.01
CA ASN A 31 4.39 4.17 4.73
C ASN A 31 3.17 4.52 3.84
N CYS A 32 2.86 5.81 3.71
CA CYS A 32 1.74 6.33 2.92
C CYS A 32 0.39 5.65 3.20
N GLY A 33 0.16 5.17 4.43
CA GLY A 33 -1.07 4.50 4.84
C GLY A 33 -1.00 2.97 4.91
N ILE A 34 0.07 2.34 4.41
CA ILE A 34 0.26 0.88 4.51
C ILE A 34 1.31 0.57 5.58
N GLY A 35 0.84 0.26 6.80
CA GLY A 35 1.74 -0.03 7.93
C GLY A 35 2.40 -1.42 7.88
N MET A 36 1.79 -2.37 7.17
CA MET A 36 2.25 -3.75 7.06
C MET A 36 1.84 -4.34 5.72
N THR A 37 2.65 -5.25 5.18
CA THR A 37 2.34 -6.03 3.98
C THR A 37 2.48 -7.51 4.29
N VAL A 38 1.50 -8.30 3.86
CA VAL A 38 1.50 -9.76 3.96
C VAL A 38 1.47 -10.34 2.55
N ILE A 39 2.35 -11.30 2.28
CA ILE A 39 2.37 -12.06 1.02
C ILE A 39 1.74 -13.42 1.30
N CYS A 40 0.70 -13.77 0.54
CA CYS A 40 0.06 -15.07 0.60
C CYS A 40 -0.26 -15.58 -0.81
N SER A 41 -0.58 -16.87 -0.91
CA SER A 41 -1.12 -17.43 -2.14
C SER A 41 -2.53 -16.89 -2.39
N GLU A 42 -2.91 -16.70 -3.65
CA GLU A 42 -4.29 -16.33 -4.03
C GLU A 42 -5.33 -17.29 -3.42
N TYR A 43 -4.99 -18.59 -3.30
CA TYR A 43 -5.88 -19.60 -2.70
C TYR A 43 -6.16 -19.38 -1.20
N CYS A 44 -5.28 -18.66 -0.50
CA CYS A 44 -5.41 -18.39 0.93
C CYS A 44 -5.93 -16.97 1.20
N LYS A 45 -6.18 -16.16 0.16
CA LYS A 45 -6.53 -14.74 0.30
C LYS A 45 -7.70 -14.52 1.23
N ASP A 46 -8.81 -15.21 1.01
CA ASP A 46 -10.06 -14.99 1.77
C ASP A 46 -9.90 -15.39 3.25
N GLU A 47 -9.09 -16.42 3.53
CA GLU A 47 -8.76 -16.85 4.89
C GLU A 47 -7.89 -15.79 5.60
N VAL A 48 -6.89 -15.26 4.91
CA VAL A 48 -6.02 -14.19 5.43
C VAL A 48 -6.81 -12.92 5.69
N PHE A 49 -7.68 -12.51 4.75
CA PHE A 49 -8.56 -11.36 4.92
C PHE A 49 -9.47 -11.54 6.15
N SER A 50 -10.15 -12.68 6.22
CA SER A 50 -11.03 -13.01 7.35
C SER A 50 -10.29 -12.98 8.69
N LEU A 51 -9.05 -13.48 8.74
CA LEU A 51 -8.25 -13.45 9.96
C LEU A 51 -7.88 -12.02 10.37
N LEU A 52 -7.44 -11.19 9.41
CA LEU A 52 -7.06 -9.80 9.68
C LEU A 52 -8.25 -8.97 10.14
N GLU A 53 -9.39 -9.08 9.44
CA GLU A 53 -10.64 -8.39 9.81
C GLU A 53 -11.12 -8.78 11.21
N LYS A 54 -11.05 -10.08 11.56
CA LYS A 54 -11.39 -10.56 12.92
C LYS A 54 -10.51 -9.96 14.01
N ASN A 55 -9.30 -9.53 13.67
CA ASN A 55 -8.38 -8.86 14.59
C ASN A 55 -8.49 -7.33 14.53
N GLY A 56 -9.49 -6.79 13.83
CA GLY A 56 -9.76 -5.36 13.76
C GLY A 56 -8.96 -4.60 12.68
N GLU A 57 -8.29 -5.32 11.79
CA GLU A 57 -7.56 -4.74 10.67
C GLU A 57 -8.47 -4.54 9.44
N ASN A 58 -8.06 -3.67 8.51
CA ASN A 58 -8.75 -3.44 7.25
C ASN A 58 -7.84 -3.79 6.05
N PRO A 59 -7.70 -5.08 5.71
CA PRO A 59 -6.79 -5.52 4.66
C PRO A 59 -7.23 -5.03 3.27
N THR A 60 -6.26 -4.89 2.37
CA THR A 60 -6.50 -4.50 0.98
C THR A 60 -5.45 -5.13 0.08
N ILE A 61 -5.85 -5.49 -1.14
CA ILE A 61 -4.92 -5.97 -2.15
C ILE A 61 -4.16 -4.77 -2.71
N ILE A 62 -2.83 -4.79 -2.58
CA ILE A 62 -1.95 -3.70 -3.04
C ILE A 62 -1.04 -4.10 -4.22
N GLY A 63 -1.11 -5.36 -4.65
CA GLY A 63 -0.36 -5.87 -5.79
C GLY A 63 -0.12 -7.36 -5.72
N GLU A 64 0.88 -7.80 -6.49
CA GLU A 64 1.25 -9.20 -6.65
C GLU A 64 2.78 -9.38 -6.67
N VAL A 65 3.22 -10.59 -6.36
CA VAL A 65 4.64 -10.97 -6.49
C VAL A 65 4.90 -11.39 -7.93
N THR A 66 5.93 -10.81 -8.54
CA THR A 66 6.38 -11.11 -9.90
C THR A 66 7.75 -11.78 -9.89
N ASN A 67 8.21 -12.26 -11.04
CA ASN A 67 9.55 -12.81 -11.23
C ASN A 67 10.63 -11.73 -11.42
N THR A 68 10.32 -10.47 -11.12
CA THR A 68 11.26 -9.36 -11.18
C THR A 68 11.89 -9.13 -9.81
N ASN A 69 13.20 -8.86 -9.75
CA ASN A 69 13.88 -8.51 -8.49
C ASN A 69 13.71 -7.03 -8.12
N LYS A 70 12.57 -6.43 -8.49
CA LYS A 70 12.28 -5.01 -8.32
C LYS A 70 10.83 -4.82 -7.91
N VAL A 71 10.59 -3.79 -7.11
CA VAL A 71 9.23 -3.31 -6.87
C VAL A 71 8.87 -2.35 -8.01
N HIS A 72 7.79 -2.66 -8.71
CA HIS A 72 7.21 -1.80 -9.73
C HIS A 72 5.95 -1.15 -9.17
N TYR A 73 5.86 0.18 -9.27
CA TYR A 73 4.68 0.94 -8.90
C TYR A 73 3.94 1.37 -10.18
N PHE A 74 2.61 1.38 -10.14
CA PHE A 74 1.76 1.92 -11.19
C PHE A 74 0.52 2.58 -10.58
N GLY A 75 -0.15 3.45 -11.35
CA GLY A 75 -1.16 4.36 -10.82
C GLY A 75 -0.55 5.57 -10.14
N ASP A 76 -1.41 6.43 -9.60
CA ASP A 76 -1.04 7.67 -8.90
C ASP A 76 -1.59 7.64 -7.47
N LEU A 77 -0.81 8.09 -6.50
CA LEU A 77 -1.16 8.13 -5.08
C LEU A 77 -1.62 9.52 -4.62
N ILE A 78 -1.13 10.60 -5.25
CA ILE A 78 -1.34 12.01 -4.84
C ILE A 78 -2.31 12.75 -5.75
#